data_AF-A0A7C6QUS6-F1
#
_entry.id   AF-A0A7C6QUS6-F1
#
_cell.length_a   1.000
_cell.length_b   1.000
_cell.length_c   1.000
_cell.angle_alpha   90.00
_cell.angle_beta   90.00
_cell.angle_gamma   90.00
#
_symmetry.space_group_name_H-M   'P 1'
#
loop_
_entity.id
_entity.type
_entity.pdbx_description
1 polymer ?
#
loop_
_entity_poly.entity_id
_entity_poly.type
_entity_poly.pdbx_seq_one_letter_code
_entity_poly.pdbx_strand_id
1 'polypeptide(L)'
;MSWRNEQGEIEWDNERVHAMAWMIKNGLIEGTGDGRIQPEELITRAEAVVALYNMLGKGDMPEKLDESINPDITFEDVPESAPYHEAVMHFAKAGVINGIEKGIFDPDGFIGITWYEWGNELNGLFERFDKALGISSVDVKTYNELIEALAKKYITEINIKDNITITDDIVIGTSEKCVDEGNTLTVASDKKLVVNYGCELRVNGILMNNGTVIEYGAVMAPPGSHWNQHIQGNEIVRFVNMMNFAHEIVKAMEGYGLEAPSEQELDGYRQIENWPTMPVDEADYAFVVKHAVLKPTENAHDQNKKYWEPYKRITHGEAREILAKICGAIRIGVELPESVSVDGYEDETLINFASDDLNRLINAFIKALGPVTDSDTEEYVGRLPTMNLYKNRIKGGQSIWQRNIQGKQPL
;
A
#
# COMPACT_ATOMS: atom_id res chain seq x y z
N MET A 1 12.82 8.19 17.77
CA MET A 1 14.28 8.33 17.93
C MET A 1 14.60 9.80 18.06
N SER A 2 15.26 10.25 19.14
CA SER A 2 15.71 11.65 19.27
C SER A 2 17.07 11.77 18.60
N TRP A 3 17.17 12.55 17.53
CA TRP A 3 18.40 12.83 16.80
C TRP A 3 19.27 13.90 17.47
N ARG A 4 18.97 14.26 18.73
CA ARG A 4 19.76 15.20 19.52
C ARG A 4 20.09 14.60 20.88
N ASN A 5 21.34 14.76 21.31
CA ASN A 5 21.76 14.45 22.67
C ASN A 5 21.09 15.41 23.68
N GLU A 6 21.33 15.20 24.98
CA GLU A 6 20.77 16.05 26.05
C GLU A 6 21.18 17.53 25.95
N GLN A 7 22.22 17.83 25.15
CA GLN A 7 22.74 19.18 24.88
C GLN A 7 22.14 19.80 23.61
N GLY A 8 21.31 19.07 22.86
CA GLY A 8 20.69 19.55 21.62
C GLY A 8 21.56 19.37 20.37
N GLU A 9 22.67 18.65 20.45
CA GLU A 9 23.59 18.40 19.32
C GLU A 9 23.22 17.11 18.60
N ILE A 10 23.38 17.07 17.27
CA ILE A 10 23.07 15.87 16.49
C ILE A 10 24.10 14.78 16.79
N GLU A 11 23.61 13.64 17.31
CA GLU A 11 24.45 12.44 17.43
C GLU A 11 24.45 11.72 16.08
N TRP A 12 25.60 11.78 15.41
CA TRP A 12 25.80 11.10 14.14
C TRP A 12 25.95 9.61 14.36
N ASP A 13 24.96 8.82 13.91
CA ASP A 13 25.12 7.37 13.83
C ASP A 13 26.21 6.99 12.80
N ASN A 14 26.77 5.78 12.96
CA ASN A 14 27.82 5.29 12.08
C ASN A 14 27.39 5.21 10.60
N GLU A 15 26.09 5.04 10.32
CA GLU A 15 25.59 4.92 8.95
C GLU A 15 25.66 6.26 8.21
N ARG A 16 25.26 7.36 8.86
CA ARG A 16 25.34 8.72 8.31
C ARG A 16 26.78 9.16 8.08
N VAL A 17 27.67 8.84 9.01
CA VAL A 17 29.12 9.10 8.85
C VAL A 17 29.68 8.34 7.65
N HIS A 18 29.32 7.06 7.50
CA HIS A 18 29.75 6.26 6.35
C HIS A 18 29.18 6.77 5.03
N ALA A 19 27.91 7.16 4.99
CA ALA A 19 27.28 7.73 3.79
C ALA A 19 27.99 9.01 3.34
N MET A 20 28.20 9.94 4.27
CA MET A 20 28.90 11.20 4.02
C MET A 20 30.34 10.97 3.54
N ALA A 21 31.09 10.10 4.24
CA ALA A 21 32.45 9.73 3.84
C ALA A 21 32.49 9.08 2.45
N TRP A 22 31.50 8.26 2.11
CA TRP A 22 31.38 7.65 0.79
C TRP A 22 31.11 8.69 -0.30
N MET A 23 30.19 9.63 -0.07
CA MET A 23 29.88 10.70 -1.04
C MET A 23 31.11 11.57 -1.33
N ILE A 24 31.86 11.96 -0.29
CA ILE A 24 33.10 12.75 -0.43
C ILE A 24 34.17 11.93 -1.16
N LYS A 25 34.39 10.68 -0.74
CA LYS A 25 35.41 9.80 -1.33
C LYS A 25 35.18 9.58 -2.83
N ASN A 26 33.93 9.53 -3.27
CA ASN A 26 33.56 9.36 -4.67
C ASN A 26 33.37 10.70 -5.41
N GLY A 27 33.68 11.84 -4.77
CA GLY A 27 33.63 13.16 -5.41
C GLY A 27 32.21 13.64 -5.75
N LEU A 28 31.19 13.09 -5.08
CA LEU A 28 29.79 13.50 -5.29
C LEU A 28 29.54 14.88 -4.70
N ILE A 29 30.06 15.12 -3.50
CA ILE A 29 29.97 16.39 -2.79
C ILE A 29 31.37 16.85 -2.39
N GLU A 30 31.52 18.16 -2.24
CA GLU A 30 32.76 18.80 -1.78
C GLU A 30 32.51 19.48 -0.44
N GLY A 31 33.55 19.58 0.39
CA GLY A 31 33.48 20.31 1.64
C GLY A 31 33.44 21.82 1.43
N THR A 32 33.07 22.57 2.47
CA THR A 32 32.94 24.03 2.43
C THR A 32 34.29 24.76 2.52
N GLY A 33 35.40 24.06 2.26
CA GLY A 33 36.77 24.53 2.48
C GLY A 33 37.34 24.13 3.86
N ASP A 34 38.66 24.30 4.02
CA ASP A 34 39.41 24.07 5.28
C ASP A 34 39.24 22.68 5.92
N GLY A 35 38.96 21.65 5.11
CA GLY A 35 38.71 20.29 5.61
C GLY A 35 37.39 20.15 6.37
N ARG A 36 36.44 21.05 6.16
CA ARG A 36 35.13 21.05 6.80
C ARG A 36 34.03 20.62 5.84
N ILE A 37 32.99 20.04 6.41
CA ILE A 37 31.69 19.81 5.78
C ILE A 37 30.62 20.46 6.65
N GLN A 38 29.50 20.82 6.04
CA GLN A 38 28.34 21.39 6.72
C GLN A 38 27.15 20.43 6.59
N PRO A 39 27.16 19.32 7.35
CA PRO A 39 26.25 18.23 7.07
C PRO A 39 24.85 18.44 7.64
N GLU A 40 24.63 19.54 8.38
CA GLU A 40 23.34 19.96 8.91
C GLU A 40 22.71 21.12 8.11
N GLU A 41 23.44 21.69 7.16
CA GLU A 41 22.91 22.75 6.31
C GLU A 41 21.92 22.18 5.30
N LEU A 42 20.94 23.00 4.93
CA LEU A 42 19.98 22.65 3.90
C LEU A 42 20.70 22.60 2.55
N ILE A 43 20.42 21.57 1.74
CA ILE A 43 20.98 21.45 0.40
C ILE A 43 20.17 22.29 -0.58
N THR A 44 20.87 23.06 -1.41
CA THR A 44 20.25 23.79 -2.52
C THR A 44 19.87 22.87 -3.69
N ARG A 45 18.96 23.33 -4.54
CA ARG A 45 18.56 22.64 -5.78
C ARG A 45 19.74 22.41 -6.70
N ALA A 46 20.62 23.40 -6.86
CA ALA A 46 21.84 23.26 -7.64
C ALA A 46 22.80 22.22 -7.05
N GLU A 47 23.04 22.23 -5.74
CA GLU A 47 23.94 21.28 -5.08
C GLU A 47 23.48 19.83 -5.22
N ALA A 48 22.18 19.58 -5.07
CA ALA A 48 21.63 18.24 -5.24
C ALA A 48 21.77 17.73 -6.68
N VAL A 49 21.51 18.59 -7.66
CA VAL A 49 21.66 18.27 -9.10
C VAL A 49 23.13 18.00 -9.43
N VAL A 50 24.04 18.82 -8.92
CA VAL A 50 25.49 18.60 -9.09
C VAL A 50 25.92 17.28 -8.46
N ALA A 51 25.44 16.94 -7.26
CA ALA A 51 25.81 15.67 -6.62
C ALA A 51 25.40 14.44 -7.45
N LEU A 52 24.19 14.47 -8.03
CA LEU A 52 23.71 13.42 -8.94
C LEU A 52 24.47 13.39 -10.27
N TYR A 53 24.74 14.56 -10.84
CA TYR A 53 25.55 14.67 -12.06
C TYR A 53 26.96 14.10 -11.86
N ASN A 54 27.55 14.34 -10.69
CA ASN A 54 28.86 13.82 -10.32
C ASN A 54 28.87 12.29 -10.21
N MET A 55 27.74 11.70 -9.81
CA MET A 55 27.57 10.24 -9.78
C MET A 55 27.65 9.60 -11.17
N LEU A 56 27.41 10.38 -12.23
CA LEU A 56 27.55 9.94 -13.62
C LEU A 56 28.99 10.09 -14.16
N GLY A 57 29.95 10.52 -13.35
CA GLY A 57 31.36 10.56 -13.74
C GLY A 57 31.81 11.86 -14.42
N LYS A 58 31.08 12.98 -14.27
CA LYS A 58 31.48 14.33 -14.72
C LYS A 58 32.07 14.36 -16.15
N GLY A 59 31.22 14.26 -17.16
CA GLY A 59 31.61 14.31 -18.58
C GLY A 59 31.57 12.98 -19.32
N ASP A 60 31.55 11.86 -18.59
CA ASP A 60 31.26 10.52 -19.13
C ASP A 60 29.76 10.21 -18.99
N MET A 61 28.91 11.10 -19.53
CA MET A 61 27.46 10.92 -19.46
C MET A 61 27.06 9.56 -20.06
N PRO A 62 26.24 8.76 -19.36
CA PRO A 62 25.81 7.48 -19.88
C PRO A 62 24.99 7.69 -21.15
N GLU A 63 25.17 6.82 -22.14
CA GLU A 63 24.39 6.84 -23.40
C GLU A 63 22.87 6.80 -23.18
N LYS A 64 22.43 6.31 -22.01
CA LYS A 64 21.01 6.21 -21.63
C LYS A 64 20.36 7.55 -21.29
N LEU A 65 21.13 8.61 -20.99
CA LEU A 65 20.56 9.91 -20.67
C LEU A 65 20.14 10.64 -21.96
N ASP A 66 18.85 10.63 -22.28
CA ASP A 66 18.31 11.22 -23.51
C ASP A 66 18.00 12.72 -23.35
N GLU A 67 18.93 13.57 -23.79
CA GLU A 67 18.76 15.03 -23.79
C GLU A 67 17.83 15.56 -24.90
N SER A 68 17.34 14.71 -25.79
CA SER A 68 16.40 15.13 -26.84
C SER A 68 14.97 15.33 -26.34
N ILE A 69 14.69 15.05 -25.06
CA ILE A 69 13.38 15.21 -24.44
C ILE A 69 12.98 16.69 -24.41
N ASN A 70 13.86 17.59 -23.94
CA ASN A 70 13.62 19.03 -23.85
C ASN A 70 14.80 19.84 -24.44
N PRO A 71 15.07 19.75 -25.75
CA PRO A 71 16.31 20.25 -26.34
C PRO A 71 16.46 21.79 -26.25
N ASP A 72 15.33 22.51 -26.21
CA ASP A 72 15.27 23.97 -26.22
C ASP A 72 15.11 24.60 -24.82
N ILE A 73 15.12 23.79 -23.75
CA ILE A 73 14.98 24.31 -22.38
C ILE A 73 16.16 25.22 -22.02
N THR A 74 15.86 26.36 -21.40
CA THR A 74 16.82 27.34 -20.92
C THR A 74 16.32 27.98 -19.64
N PHE A 75 17.24 28.47 -18.81
CA PHE A 75 16.94 29.17 -17.57
C PHE A 75 17.74 30.46 -17.50
N GLU A 76 17.05 31.57 -17.20
CA GLU A 76 17.64 32.91 -17.11
C GLU A 76 18.58 33.05 -15.91
N ASP A 77 18.32 32.28 -14.84
CA ASP A 77 19.07 32.24 -13.58
C ASP A 77 20.17 31.15 -13.54
N VAL A 78 20.46 30.51 -14.68
CA VAL A 78 21.52 29.49 -14.82
C VAL A 78 22.51 29.94 -15.90
N PRO A 79 23.37 30.95 -15.61
CA PRO A 79 24.31 31.47 -16.60
C PRO A 79 25.37 30.42 -16.96
N GLU A 80 25.90 30.45 -18.18
CA GLU A 80 26.96 29.52 -18.66
C GLU A 80 28.22 29.51 -17.78
N SER A 81 28.48 30.60 -17.05
CA SER A 81 29.61 30.71 -16.12
C SER A 81 29.35 30.05 -14.75
N ALA A 82 28.14 29.61 -14.45
CA ALA A 82 27.82 29.01 -13.16
C ALA A 82 28.42 27.61 -13.04
N PRO A 83 28.97 27.22 -11.87
CA PRO A 83 29.57 25.89 -11.68
C PRO A 83 28.57 24.73 -11.80
N TYR A 84 27.28 25.00 -11.62
CA TYR A 84 26.18 24.04 -11.76
C TYR A 84 25.54 24.05 -13.16
N HIS A 85 25.99 24.92 -14.08
CA HIS A 85 25.35 25.11 -15.38
C HIS A 85 25.25 23.80 -16.16
N GLU A 86 26.36 23.09 -16.36
CA GLU A 86 26.36 21.83 -17.11
C GLU A 86 25.39 20.81 -16.50
N ALA A 87 25.50 20.58 -15.18
CA ALA A 87 24.65 19.63 -14.47
C ALA A 87 23.15 19.95 -14.64
N VAL A 88 22.78 21.21 -14.45
CA VAL A 88 21.39 21.67 -14.60
C VAL A 88 20.92 21.52 -16.05
N MET A 89 21.72 21.93 -17.03
CA MET A 89 21.29 21.88 -18.43
C MET A 89 21.15 20.44 -18.95
N HIS A 90 22.08 19.54 -18.62
CA HIS A 90 21.98 18.13 -19.00
C HIS A 90 20.72 17.47 -18.42
N PHE A 91 20.46 17.68 -17.12
CA PHE A 91 19.31 17.07 -16.45
C PHE A 91 17.99 17.70 -16.86
N ALA A 92 17.95 19.00 -17.16
CA ALA A 92 16.74 19.66 -17.63
C ALA A 92 16.35 19.19 -19.03
N LYS A 93 17.34 19.09 -19.93
CA LYS A 93 17.16 18.54 -21.28
C LYS A 93 16.68 17.09 -21.24
N ALA A 94 17.19 16.29 -20.31
CA ALA A 94 16.77 14.91 -20.09
C ALA A 94 15.49 14.75 -19.25
N GLY A 95 14.83 15.84 -18.86
CA GLY A 95 13.60 15.82 -18.07
C GLY A 95 13.75 15.31 -16.62
N VAL A 96 14.98 15.21 -16.12
CA VAL A 96 15.29 14.83 -14.73
C VAL A 96 14.91 15.96 -13.77
N ILE A 97 15.03 17.21 -14.20
CA ILE A 97 14.65 18.39 -13.40
C ILE A 97 13.74 19.32 -14.19
N ASN A 98 12.93 20.08 -13.45
CA ASN A 98 12.07 21.13 -13.96
C ASN A 98 12.40 22.46 -13.28
N GLY A 99 12.18 23.56 -13.99
CA GLY A 99 12.13 24.88 -13.38
C GLY A 99 10.93 25.03 -12.45
N ILE A 100 11.03 25.95 -11.49
CA ILE A 100 9.91 26.30 -10.59
C ILE A 100 8.86 27.14 -11.32
N GLU A 101 9.28 27.86 -12.37
CA GLU A 101 8.41 28.56 -13.31
C GLU A 101 9.11 28.70 -14.67
N LYS A 102 8.44 29.33 -15.64
CA LYS A 102 8.98 29.45 -17.00
C LYS A 102 10.28 30.25 -17.00
N GLY A 103 11.37 29.57 -17.37
CA GLY A 103 12.69 30.19 -17.50
C GLY A 103 13.44 30.38 -16.18
N ILE A 104 12.92 29.87 -15.05
CA ILE A 104 13.55 30.01 -13.73
C ILE A 104 13.76 28.63 -13.11
N PHE A 105 15.02 28.30 -12.79
CA PHE A 105 15.38 27.06 -12.12
C PHE A 105 15.37 27.17 -10.59
N ASP A 106 15.70 28.35 -10.07
CA ASP A 106 15.98 28.67 -8.66
C ASP A 106 17.13 27.82 -8.09
N PRO A 107 18.39 28.06 -8.51
CA PRO A 107 19.54 27.26 -8.10
C PRO A 107 19.84 27.34 -6.60
N ASP A 108 19.58 28.49 -5.97
CA ASP A 108 19.85 28.75 -4.55
C ASP A 108 18.66 28.35 -3.64
N GLY A 109 17.51 28.00 -4.22
CA GLY A 109 16.36 27.47 -3.50
C GLY A 109 16.71 26.13 -2.82
N PHE A 110 16.25 25.93 -1.59
CA PHE A 110 16.47 24.68 -0.86
C PHE A 110 15.57 23.56 -1.36
N ILE A 111 16.09 22.33 -1.44
CA ILE A 111 15.26 21.15 -1.70
C ILE A 111 14.48 20.81 -0.43
N GLY A 112 13.20 21.21 -0.42
CA GLY A 112 12.32 21.10 0.74
C GLY A 112 12.72 22.00 1.90
N ILE A 113 11.75 22.49 2.67
CA ILE A 113 12.01 23.32 3.86
C ILE A 113 11.51 22.62 5.13
N THR A 114 10.56 21.68 4.97
CA THR A 114 10.04 20.82 6.04
C THR A 114 10.23 19.34 5.70
N TRP A 115 10.30 18.46 6.70
CA TRP A 115 10.44 17.00 6.51
C TRP A 115 9.33 16.37 5.66
N TYR A 116 8.16 17.01 5.55
CA TYR A 116 7.05 16.62 4.68
C TYR A 116 7.27 17.04 3.22
N GLU A 117 7.97 18.15 2.98
CA GLU A 117 8.30 18.68 1.63
C GLU A 117 9.61 18.09 1.08
N TRP A 118 10.61 17.85 1.95
CA TRP A 118 11.88 17.17 1.63
C TRP A 118 11.62 15.82 0.97
N GLY A 119 10.64 15.06 1.50
CA GLY A 119 10.26 13.77 0.98
C GLY A 119 9.58 13.80 -0.40
N ASN A 120 9.17 14.96 -0.92
CA ASN A 120 8.49 15.01 -2.22
C ASN A 120 9.42 15.50 -3.33
N GLU A 121 10.18 16.57 -3.11
CA GLU A 121 11.06 17.10 -4.15
C GLU A 121 12.30 16.25 -4.37
N LEU A 122 12.97 15.81 -3.30
CA LEU A 122 14.18 15.01 -3.40
C LEU A 122 13.86 13.59 -3.91
N ASN A 123 12.79 12.97 -3.39
CA ASN A 123 12.35 11.66 -3.91
C ASN A 123 11.91 11.77 -5.37
N GLY A 124 11.15 12.81 -5.72
CA GLY A 124 10.79 13.04 -7.12
C GLY A 124 11.99 13.28 -8.04
N LEU A 125 13.07 13.91 -7.54
CA LEU A 125 14.33 14.03 -8.26
C LEU A 125 14.98 12.66 -8.49
N PHE A 126 15.10 11.84 -7.44
CA PHE A 126 15.67 10.49 -7.56
C PHE A 126 14.84 9.60 -8.50
N GLU A 127 13.51 9.63 -8.40
CA GLU A 127 12.62 8.88 -9.29
C GLU A 127 12.82 9.26 -10.76
N ARG A 128 12.90 10.56 -11.07
CA ARG A 128 13.13 11.02 -12.44
C ARG A 128 14.54 10.71 -12.91
N PHE A 129 15.55 10.82 -12.04
CA PHE A 129 16.94 10.45 -12.34
C PHE A 129 17.06 8.96 -12.68
N ASP A 130 16.54 8.09 -11.82
CA ASP A 130 16.55 6.63 -12.01
C ASP A 130 15.84 6.23 -13.31
N LYS A 131 14.70 6.87 -13.58
CA LYS A 131 13.91 6.67 -14.80
C LYS A 131 14.67 7.13 -16.04
N ALA A 132 15.27 8.32 -16.02
CA ALA A 132 16.02 8.85 -17.15
C ALA A 132 17.24 7.97 -17.49
N LEU A 133 17.87 7.37 -16.49
CA LEU A 133 18.98 6.45 -16.69
C LEU A 133 18.54 5.03 -17.07
N GLY A 134 17.26 4.69 -16.91
CA GLY A 134 16.77 3.32 -17.11
C GLY A 134 17.60 2.28 -16.33
N ILE A 135 18.03 2.64 -15.12
CA ILE A 135 18.82 1.76 -14.22
C ILE A 135 17.91 0.94 -13.30
N SER A 136 16.73 1.49 -13.01
CA SER A 136 15.73 0.84 -12.18
C SER A 136 14.77 -0.04 -12.98
N SER A 137 14.75 0.09 -14.31
CA SER A 137 13.93 -0.72 -15.22
C SER A 137 14.79 -1.70 -16.03
N VAL A 138 14.34 -2.94 -16.15
CA VAL A 138 15.04 -3.97 -16.94
C VAL A 138 14.05 -4.81 -17.74
N ASP A 139 14.42 -5.07 -18.99
CA ASP A 139 13.76 -6.04 -19.84
C ASP A 139 14.38 -7.43 -19.61
N VAL A 140 13.54 -8.41 -19.34
CA VAL A 140 13.94 -9.82 -19.16
C VAL A 140 13.22 -10.70 -20.16
N LYS A 141 13.95 -11.64 -20.74
CA LYS A 141 13.46 -12.61 -21.73
C LYS A 141 13.64 -14.05 -21.25
N THR A 142 14.47 -14.26 -20.24
CA THR A 142 14.71 -15.60 -19.68
C THR A 142 14.45 -15.64 -18.18
N TYR A 143 14.20 -16.84 -17.67
CA TYR A 143 14.05 -17.07 -16.24
C TYR A 143 15.29 -16.62 -15.44
N ASN A 144 16.50 -16.89 -15.95
CA ASN A 144 17.73 -16.48 -15.26
C ASN A 144 17.85 -14.95 -15.19
N GLU A 145 17.52 -14.23 -16.27
CA GLU A 145 17.49 -12.77 -16.27
C GLU A 145 16.47 -12.23 -15.26
N LEU A 146 15.29 -12.86 -15.16
CA LEU A 146 14.28 -12.51 -14.15
C LEU A 146 14.81 -12.69 -12.72
N ILE A 147 15.46 -13.81 -12.42
CA ILE A 147 16.03 -14.06 -11.08
C ILE A 147 17.17 -13.08 -10.76
N GLU A 148 18.06 -12.83 -11.72
CA GLU A 148 19.14 -11.85 -11.56
C GLU A 148 18.59 -10.43 -11.33
N ALA A 149 17.50 -10.07 -12.01
CA ALA A 149 16.82 -8.80 -11.84
C ALA A 149 16.17 -8.69 -10.45
N LEU A 150 15.43 -9.72 -10.01
CA LEU A 150 14.79 -9.77 -8.70
C LEU A 150 15.77 -9.71 -7.53
N ALA A 151 17.02 -10.16 -7.72
CA ALA A 151 18.07 -10.09 -6.70
C ALA A 151 18.62 -8.67 -6.49
N LYS A 152 18.39 -7.75 -7.44
CA LYS A 152 18.95 -6.39 -7.42
C LYS A 152 17.95 -5.42 -6.77
N LYS A 153 18.26 -4.96 -5.56
CA LYS A 153 17.40 -4.05 -4.78
C LYS A 153 17.08 -2.72 -5.46
N TYR A 154 17.92 -2.27 -6.39
CA TYR A 154 17.74 -1.00 -7.11
C TYR A 154 16.85 -1.14 -8.35
N ILE A 155 16.48 -2.37 -8.75
CA ILE A 155 15.57 -2.59 -9.87
C ILE A 155 14.14 -2.48 -9.36
N THR A 156 13.47 -1.41 -9.76
CA THR A 156 12.08 -1.10 -9.43
C THR A 156 11.10 -1.40 -10.56
N GLU A 157 11.57 -1.82 -11.72
CA GLU A 157 10.68 -2.23 -12.81
C GLU A 157 11.28 -3.42 -13.57
N ILE A 158 10.49 -4.47 -13.74
CA ILE A 158 10.89 -5.64 -14.54
C ILE A 158 9.82 -5.87 -15.60
N ASN A 159 10.22 -5.74 -16.87
CA ASN A 159 9.39 -5.99 -18.02
C ASN A 159 9.72 -7.37 -18.61
N ILE A 160 8.77 -8.28 -18.58
CA ILE A 160 8.90 -9.63 -19.14
C ILE A 160 8.56 -9.54 -20.63
N LYS A 161 9.61 -9.58 -21.46
CA LYS A 161 9.58 -9.37 -22.92
C LYS A 161 9.59 -10.66 -23.75
N ASP A 162 9.52 -11.82 -23.10
CA ASP A 162 9.39 -13.13 -23.75
C ASP A 162 8.67 -14.10 -22.81
N ASN A 163 8.37 -15.30 -23.29
CA ASN A 163 7.76 -16.36 -22.49
C ASN A 163 8.75 -16.88 -21.44
N ILE A 164 8.39 -16.74 -20.16
CA ILE A 164 9.21 -17.19 -19.03
C ILE A 164 8.42 -18.21 -18.23
N THR A 165 9.07 -19.34 -17.90
CA THR A 165 8.55 -20.31 -16.94
C THR A 165 9.32 -20.19 -15.63
N ILE A 166 8.60 -19.93 -14.54
CA ILE A 166 9.10 -19.93 -13.18
C ILE A 166 9.27 -21.39 -12.74
N THR A 167 10.52 -21.79 -12.50
CA THR A 167 10.90 -23.17 -12.12
C THR A 167 11.31 -23.32 -10.66
N ASP A 168 11.33 -22.25 -9.88
CA ASP A 168 11.54 -22.27 -8.43
C ASP A 168 10.49 -21.41 -7.72
N ASP A 169 10.42 -21.49 -6.40
CA ASP A 169 9.59 -20.58 -5.63
C ASP A 169 10.20 -19.18 -5.68
N ILE A 170 9.43 -18.21 -6.17
CA ILE A 170 9.88 -16.83 -6.31
C ILE A 170 9.01 -15.87 -5.51
N VAL A 171 9.67 -14.84 -5.00
CA VAL A 171 9.02 -13.67 -4.38
C VAL A 171 9.33 -12.47 -5.25
N ILE A 172 8.29 -11.88 -5.81
CA ILE A 172 8.37 -10.56 -6.42
C ILE A 172 8.32 -9.54 -5.28
N GLY A 173 9.45 -8.89 -5.01
CA GLY A 173 9.64 -7.87 -3.97
C GLY A 173 8.98 -6.53 -4.29
N THR A 174 9.35 -5.46 -3.58
CA THR A 174 8.89 -4.08 -3.83
C THR A 174 8.99 -3.73 -5.31
N SER A 175 8.10 -2.86 -5.84
CA SER A 175 8.12 -2.25 -7.18
C SER A 175 7.20 -2.88 -8.25
N GLU A 176 7.19 -2.35 -9.48
CA GLU A 176 6.24 -2.69 -10.55
C GLU A 176 6.78 -3.73 -11.53
N LYS A 177 5.96 -4.70 -11.93
CA LYS A 177 6.36 -5.77 -12.85
C LYS A 177 5.32 -5.91 -13.92
N CYS A 178 5.76 -6.04 -15.17
CA CYS A 178 4.88 -6.10 -16.32
C CYS A 178 5.15 -7.37 -17.12
N VAL A 179 4.12 -8.19 -17.34
CA VAL A 179 4.14 -9.20 -18.40
C VAL A 179 3.61 -8.53 -19.66
N ASP A 180 4.49 -8.30 -20.64
CA ASP A 180 4.11 -7.57 -21.85
C ASP A 180 3.13 -8.34 -22.72
N GLU A 181 2.39 -7.61 -23.54
CA GLU A 181 1.46 -8.19 -24.51
C GLU A 181 2.18 -9.20 -25.42
N GLY A 182 1.52 -10.33 -25.69
CA GLY A 182 2.08 -11.43 -26.47
C GLY A 182 3.02 -12.37 -25.71
N ASN A 183 3.40 -12.03 -24.47
CA ASN A 183 4.27 -12.86 -23.64
C ASN A 183 3.50 -13.58 -22.53
N THR A 184 4.05 -14.69 -22.05
CA THR A 184 3.46 -15.52 -20.99
C THR A 184 4.44 -15.70 -19.85
N LEU A 185 4.02 -15.35 -18.64
CA LEU A 185 4.66 -15.77 -17.41
C LEU A 185 3.95 -17.04 -16.91
N THR A 186 4.63 -18.18 -16.93
CA THR A 186 4.09 -19.45 -16.46
C THR A 186 4.65 -19.77 -15.09
N VAL A 187 3.78 -20.00 -14.10
CA VAL A 187 4.17 -20.61 -12.82
C VAL A 187 4.11 -22.11 -12.99
N ALA A 188 5.26 -22.80 -12.97
CA ALA A 188 5.29 -24.25 -13.15
C ALA A 188 4.47 -24.97 -12.07
N SER A 189 3.93 -26.13 -12.42
CA SER A 189 3.17 -26.95 -11.48
C SER A 189 4.05 -27.38 -10.33
N ASP A 190 3.61 -27.15 -9.09
CA ASP A 190 4.36 -27.29 -7.83
C ASP A 190 5.17 -26.05 -7.38
N LYS A 191 5.28 -25.00 -8.21
CA LYS A 191 6.00 -23.78 -7.85
C LYS A 191 5.09 -22.69 -7.33
N LYS A 192 5.68 -21.80 -6.54
CA LYS A 192 5.00 -20.67 -5.93
C LYS A 192 5.52 -19.35 -6.46
N LEU A 193 4.60 -18.48 -6.85
CA LEU A 193 4.86 -17.06 -7.11
C LEU A 193 4.20 -16.24 -6.02
N VAL A 194 4.98 -15.50 -5.24
CA VAL A 194 4.47 -14.53 -4.27
C VAL A 194 4.63 -13.12 -4.81
N VAL A 195 3.52 -12.39 -4.94
CA VAL A 195 3.55 -10.95 -5.20
C VAL A 195 3.48 -10.26 -3.85
N ASN A 196 4.56 -9.61 -3.40
CA ASN A 196 4.64 -9.06 -2.04
C ASN A 196 3.82 -7.77 -1.85
N TYR A 197 3.61 -7.34 -0.61
CA TYR A 197 2.96 -6.05 -0.31
C TYR A 197 3.73 -4.87 -0.94
N GLY A 198 2.99 -3.87 -1.44
CA GLY A 198 3.56 -2.72 -2.16
C GLY A 198 4.12 -3.05 -3.55
N CYS A 199 3.80 -4.23 -4.08
CA CYS A 199 4.16 -4.65 -5.43
C CYS A 199 2.92 -4.75 -6.31
N GLU A 200 3.09 -4.39 -7.58
CA GLU A 200 2.11 -4.62 -8.63
C GLU A 200 2.68 -5.55 -9.70
N LEU A 201 1.96 -6.63 -10.01
CA LEU A 201 2.19 -7.46 -11.19
C LEU A 201 1.09 -7.16 -12.21
N ARG A 202 1.40 -6.31 -13.20
CA ARG A 202 0.54 -6.01 -14.34
C ARG A 202 0.74 -7.06 -15.42
N VAL A 203 -0.35 -7.68 -15.85
CA VAL A 203 -0.31 -8.81 -16.79
C VAL A 203 -0.97 -8.40 -18.10
N ASN A 204 -0.25 -7.66 -18.94
CA ASN A 204 -0.72 -7.28 -20.27
C ASN A 204 -0.75 -8.46 -21.25
N GLY A 205 0.18 -9.41 -21.08
CA GLY A 205 0.18 -10.71 -21.72
C GLY A 205 -0.66 -11.74 -20.96
N ILE A 206 -0.06 -12.89 -20.64
CA ILE A 206 -0.71 -13.98 -19.91
C ILE A 206 0.09 -14.36 -18.66
N LEU A 207 -0.59 -14.53 -17.53
CA LEU A 207 -0.11 -15.25 -16.35
C LEU A 207 -0.78 -16.63 -16.37
N MET A 208 0.01 -17.66 -16.66
CA MET A 208 -0.42 -19.05 -16.64
C MET A 208 -0.05 -19.68 -15.30
N ASN A 209 -1.01 -19.76 -14.38
CA ASN A 209 -0.82 -20.30 -13.05
C ASN A 209 -1.05 -21.83 -13.02
N ASN A 210 -0.04 -22.64 -13.34
CA ASN A 210 -0.12 -24.10 -13.15
C ASN A 210 0.28 -24.54 -11.72
N GLY A 211 0.88 -23.63 -10.95
CA GLY A 211 1.31 -23.83 -9.57
C GLY A 211 0.43 -23.09 -8.57
N THR A 212 1.05 -22.28 -7.71
CA THR A 212 0.35 -21.41 -6.74
C THR A 212 0.81 -19.98 -6.91
N VAL A 213 -0.14 -19.04 -7.07
CA VAL A 213 0.15 -17.60 -6.97
C VAL A 213 -0.45 -17.09 -5.67
N ILE A 214 0.37 -16.42 -4.85
CA ILE A 214 -0.03 -15.77 -3.62
C ILE A 214 0.06 -14.26 -3.79
N GLU A 215 -1.08 -13.59 -3.69
CA GLU A 215 -1.22 -12.16 -3.87
C GLU A 215 -1.22 -11.45 -2.51
N TYR A 216 -0.02 -11.00 -2.10
CA TYR A 216 0.14 -10.01 -1.03
C TYR A 216 0.23 -8.56 -1.56
N GLY A 217 0.53 -8.35 -2.83
CA GLY A 217 0.42 -7.05 -3.49
C GLY A 217 -0.87 -6.96 -4.29
N ALA A 218 -0.74 -6.54 -5.54
CA ALA A 218 -1.80 -6.60 -6.53
C ALA A 218 -1.35 -7.40 -7.75
N VAL A 219 -2.20 -8.32 -8.23
CA VAL A 219 -2.10 -8.90 -9.57
C VAL A 219 -3.19 -8.26 -10.41
N MET A 220 -2.82 -7.61 -11.52
CA MET A 220 -3.75 -6.78 -12.28
C MET A 220 -3.77 -7.15 -13.76
N ALA A 221 -4.98 -7.22 -14.33
CA ALA A 221 -5.18 -7.28 -15.77
C ALA A 221 -5.28 -5.84 -16.35
N PRO A 222 -5.06 -5.65 -17.66
CA PRO A 222 -5.16 -4.34 -18.31
C PRO A 222 -6.52 -3.68 -18.05
N PRO A 223 -6.56 -2.34 -17.85
CA PRO A 223 -7.82 -1.62 -17.72
C PRO A 223 -8.77 -1.90 -18.88
N GLY A 224 -10.02 -2.24 -18.57
CA GLY A 224 -11.04 -2.56 -19.58
C GLY A 224 -10.97 -3.97 -20.18
N SER A 225 -10.03 -4.82 -19.74
CA SER A 225 -9.98 -6.24 -20.10
C SER A 225 -10.75 -7.13 -19.13
N HIS A 226 -11.05 -8.36 -19.55
CA HIS A 226 -11.59 -9.37 -18.64
C HIS A 226 -10.45 -10.18 -17.99
N TRP A 227 -10.52 -10.35 -16.66
CA TRP A 227 -9.54 -11.11 -15.87
C TRP A 227 -9.10 -12.43 -16.52
N ASN A 228 -10.06 -13.24 -16.97
CA ASN A 228 -9.82 -14.57 -17.52
C ASN A 228 -9.12 -14.58 -18.89
N GLN A 229 -8.96 -13.43 -19.54
CA GLN A 229 -8.16 -13.31 -20.77
C GLN A 229 -6.66 -13.33 -20.47
N HIS A 230 -6.28 -12.76 -19.32
CA HIS A 230 -4.88 -12.56 -18.93
C HIS A 230 -4.43 -13.55 -17.86
N ILE A 231 -5.31 -13.92 -16.93
CA ILE A 231 -4.99 -14.79 -15.81
C ILE A 231 -5.67 -16.14 -16.03
N GLN A 232 -4.88 -17.19 -16.16
CA GLN A 232 -5.34 -18.53 -16.53
C GLN A 232 -4.76 -19.58 -15.57
N GLY A 233 -5.42 -20.72 -15.46
CA GLY A 233 -4.98 -21.83 -14.59
C GLY A 233 -5.65 -21.81 -13.21
N ASN A 234 -4.90 -22.21 -12.19
CA ASN A 234 -5.36 -22.28 -10.81
C ASN A 234 -5.76 -20.91 -10.29
N GLU A 235 -6.69 -20.89 -9.33
CA GLU A 235 -7.08 -19.66 -8.64
C GLU A 235 -5.87 -19.01 -7.92
N ILE A 236 -5.87 -17.69 -7.88
CA ILE A 236 -4.89 -16.92 -7.11
C ILE A 236 -5.33 -16.89 -5.65
N VAL A 237 -4.40 -17.19 -4.75
CA VAL A 237 -4.58 -17.11 -3.29
C VAL A 237 -4.55 -15.63 -2.89
N ARG A 238 -5.64 -15.11 -2.31
CA ARG A 238 -5.81 -13.69 -1.96
C ARG A 238 -6.22 -13.53 -0.51
N PHE A 239 -5.72 -12.53 0.18
CA PHE A 239 -6.06 -12.35 1.60
C PHE A 239 -7.07 -11.24 1.86
N VAL A 240 -7.82 -11.42 2.95
CA VAL A 240 -8.83 -10.48 3.45
C VAL A 240 -8.16 -9.34 4.22
N ASN A 241 -8.72 -8.13 4.08
CA ASN A 241 -8.36 -6.96 4.88
C ASN A 241 -9.46 -6.61 5.90
N MET A 242 -9.11 -5.75 6.86
CA MET A 242 -9.98 -5.37 7.97
C MET A 242 -11.32 -4.76 7.50
N MET A 243 -11.32 -3.97 6.42
CA MET A 243 -12.54 -3.39 5.88
C MET A 243 -13.48 -4.45 5.30
N ASN A 244 -12.96 -5.38 4.48
CA ASN A 244 -13.74 -6.49 3.95
C ASN A 244 -14.28 -7.38 5.08
N PHE A 245 -13.46 -7.60 6.12
CA PHE A 245 -13.86 -8.32 7.31
C PHE A 245 -14.99 -7.60 8.07
N ALA A 246 -14.87 -6.29 8.27
CA ALA A 246 -15.86 -5.46 8.93
C ALA A 246 -17.20 -5.49 8.18
N HIS A 247 -17.17 -5.37 6.86
CA HIS A 247 -18.38 -5.45 6.02
C HIS A 247 -19.15 -6.76 6.22
N GLU A 248 -18.45 -7.90 6.17
CA GLU A 248 -19.10 -9.21 6.36
C GLU A 248 -19.56 -9.43 7.81
N ILE A 249 -18.84 -8.90 8.80
CA ILE A 249 -19.32 -8.90 10.20
C ILE A 249 -20.61 -8.10 10.34
N VAL A 250 -20.66 -6.86 9.86
CA VAL A 250 -21.82 -5.98 10.04
C VAL A 250 -23.06 -6.62 9.41
N LYS A 251 -22.90 -7.14 8.19
CA LYS A 251 -23.91 -7.91 7.49
C LYS A 251 -24.36 -9.16 8.25
N ALA A 252 -23.43 -9.87 8.89
CA ALA A 252 -23.76 -11.00 9.76
C ALA A 252 -24.51 -10.57 11.04
N MET A 253 -24.20 -9.39 11.57
CA MET A 253 -24.68 -8.90 12.86
C MET A 253 -25.97 -8.06 12.80
N GLU A 254 -26.53 -7.79 11.62
CA GLU A 254 -27.71 -6.91 11.43
C GLU A 254 -28.90 -7.22 12.36
N GLY A 255 -29.08 -8.48 12.78
CA GLY A 255 -30.17 -8.92 13.64
C GLY A 255 -29.92 -8.84 15.16
N TYR A 256 -28.71 -8.57 15.63
CA TYR A 256 -28.35 -8.72 17.06
C TYR A 256 -28.47 -7.43 17.89
N GLY A 257 -28.99 -6.34 17.31
CA GLY A 257 -29.38 -5.14 18.07
C GLY A 257 -28.23 -4.36 18.72
N LEU A 258 -26.99 -4.56 18.28
CA LEU A 258 -25.85 -3.79 18.76
C LEU A 258 -25.98 -2.31 18.37
N GLU A 259 -25.73 -1.43 19.33
CA GLU A 259 -25.89 0.02 19.14
C GLU A 259 -24.83 0.60 18.21
N ALA A 260 -25.23 1.62 17.45
CA ALA A 260 -24.30 2.42 16.67
C ALA A 260 -23.34 3.23 17.53
N PRO A 261 -22.12 3.51 17.05
CA PRO A 261 -21.32 4.60 17.59
C PRO A 261 -22.11 5.90 17.58
N SER A 262 -22.06 6.63 18.68
CA SER A 262 -22.61 7.98 18.77
C SER A 262 -21.79 8.95 17.92
N GLU A 263 -22.37 10.08 17.53
CA GLU A 263 -21.62 11.10 16.78
C GLU A 263 -20.40 11.61 17.55
N GLN A 264 -20.46 11.67 18.89
CA GLN A 264 -19.29 12.04 19.70
C GLN A 264 -18.17 10.99 19.59
N GLU A 265 -18.50 9.71 19.53
CA GLU A 265 -17.51 8.64 19.28
C GLU A 265 -16.92 8.78 17.87
N LEU A 266 -17.77 8.98 16.85
CA LEU A 266 -17.35 9.15 15.46
C LEU A 266 -16.45 10.38 15.27
N ASP A 267 -16.78 11.51 15.88
CA ASP A 267 -15.96 12.72 15.86
C ASP A 267 -14.58 12.47 16.46
N GLY A 268 -14.50 11.68 17.53
CA GLY A 268 -13.23 11.23 18.10
C GLY A 268 -12.44 10.34 17.13
N TYR A 269 -13.11 9.43 16.41
CA TYR A 269 -12.45 8.54 15.45
C TYR A 269 -11.91 9.29 14.22
N ARG A 270 -12.69 10.24 13.68
CA ARG A 270 -12.37 11.08 12.51
C ARG A 270 -11.18 12.02 12.73
N GLN A 271 -10.85 12.34 13.98
CA GLN A 271 -9.69 13.17 14.34
C GLN A 271 -8.35 12.44 14.20
N ILE A 272 -8.37 11.12 14.08
CA ILE A 272 -7.18 10.27 13.94
C ILE A 272 -6.97 9.95 12.46
N GLU A 273 -5.72 9.98 12.00
CA GLU A 273 -5.37 9.83 10.59
C GLU A 273 -5.88 8.50 9.99
N ASN A 274 -6.11 8.49 8.66
CA ASN A 274 -6.49 7.31 7.87
C ASN A 274 -7.85 6.67 8.22
N TRP A 275 -8.79 7.48 8.73
CA TRP A 275 -10.19 7.07 8.89
C TRP A 275 -10.88 6.89 7.51
N PRO A 276 -11.71 5.86 7.31
CA PRO A 276 -12.48 5.70 6.07
C PRO A 276 -13.44 6.86 5.85
N THR A 277 -13.53 7.36 4.60
CA THR A 277 -14.35 8.52 4.24
C THR A 277 -15.60 8.15 3.44
N MET A 278 -15.66 6.95 2.88
CA MET A 278 -16.85 6.44 2.20
C MET A 278 -17.93 6.12 3.25
N PRO A 279 -19.18 6.60 3.11
CA PRO A 279 -20.19 6.45 4.16
C PRO A 279 -20.47 5.00 4.60
N VAL A 280 -20.38 4.04 3.68
CA VAL A 280 -20.57 2.61 3.99
C VAL A 280 -19.36 2.08 4.77
N ASP A 281 -18.15 2.29 4.25
CA ASP A 281 -16.90 1.90 4.90
C ASP A 281 -16.74 2.52 6.30
N GLU A 282 -17.11 3.79 6.45
CA GLU A 282 -17.10 4.50 7.73
C GLU A 282 -18.02 3.82 8.74
N ALA A 283 -19.27 3.53 8.35
CA ALA A 283 -20.24 2.90 9.23
C ALA A 283 -19.77 1.50 9.65
N ASP A 284 -19.27 0.70 8.69
CA ASP A 284 -18.85 -0.67 8.96
C ASP A 284 -17.59 -0.72 9.82
N TYR A 285 -16.63 0.16 9.55
CA TYR A 285 -15.41 0.24 10.33
C TYR A 285 -15.66 0.80 11.73
N ALA A 286 -16.54 1.80 11.87
CA ALA A 286 -16.91 2.34 13.18
C ALA A 286 -17.61 1.30 14.07
N PHE A 287 -18.43 0.43 13.46
CA PHE A 287 -19.05 -0.69 14.16
C PHE A 287 -18.00 -1.59 14.82
N VAL A 288 -16.99 -2.04 14.06
CA VAL A 288 -15.95 -2.91 14.62
C VAL A 288 -15.04 -2.15 15.60
N VAL A 289 -14.79 -0.86 15.41
CA VAL A 289 -14.03 -0.04 16.39
C VAL A 289 -14.74 -0.02 17.75
N LYS A 290 -16.05 0.23 17.77
CA LYS A 290 -16.84 0.29 19.00
C LYS A 290 -16.94 -1.07 19.69
N HIS A 291 -17.35 -2.10 18.96
CA HIS A 291 -17.70 -3.39 19.56
C HIS A 291 -16.53 -4.36 19.68
N ALA A 292 -15.51 -4.21 18.84
CA ALA A 292 -14.27 -4.99 18.93
C ALA A 292 -13.12 -4.22 19.61
N VAL A 293 -13.39 -3.00 20.09
CA VAL A 293 -12.43 -2.17 20.84
C VAL A 293 -11.09 -2.06 20.09
N LEU A 294 -11.17 -1.81 18.79
CA LEU A 294 -9.97 -1.60 17.97
C LEU A 294 -9.35 -0.26 18.35
N LYS A 295 -8.02 -0.25 18.42
CA LYS A 295 -7.23 0.94 18.73
C LYS A 295 -6.44 1.37 17.51
N PRO A 296 -6.21 2.67 17.32
CA PRO A 296 -5.34 3.17 16.27
C PRO A 296 -3.89 2.72 16.53
N THR A 297 -3.16 2.49 15.45
CA THR A 297 -1.75 2.09 15.46
C THR A 297 -0.88 3.31 15.78
N GLU A 298 0.16 3.11 16.59
CA GLU A 298 1.17 4.14 16.88
C GLU A 298 2.20 4.19 15.76
N ASN A 299 2.53 5.38 15.27
CA ASN A 299 3.55 5.53 14.24
C ASN A 299 4.93 5.20 14.83
N ALA A 300 5.61 4.23 14.22
CA ALA A 300 6.91 3.73 14.68
C ALA A 300 8.01 4.81 14.70
N HIS A 301 7.86 5.87 13.90
CA HIS A 301 8.81 6.96 13.77
C HIS A 301 8.41 8.22 14.57
N ASP A 302 7.13 8.37 14.90
CA ASP A 302 6.59 9.47 15.72
C ASP A 302 5.50 8.97 16.67
N GLN A 303 5.87 8.75 17.93
CA GLN A 303 4.95 8.21 18.96
C GLN A 303 3.77 9.15 19.29
N ASN A 304 3.81 10.41 18.85
CA ASN A 304 2.69 11.34 19.00
C ASN A 304 1.67 11.20 17.87
N LYS A 305 1.99 10.48 16.81
CA LYS A 305 1.09 10.22 15.68
C LYS A 305 0.45 8.85 15.78
N LYS A 306 -0.86 8.85 15.62
CA LYS A 306 -1.69 7.64 15.58
C LYS A 306 -2.50 7.65 14.31
N TYR A 307 -2.72 6.47 13.75
CA TYR A 307 -3.48 6.31 12.52
C TYR A 307 -4.28 5.01 12.55
N TRP A 308 -5.39 4.98 11.84
CA TRP A 308 -6.18 3.78 11.63
C TRP A 308 -5.62 2.94 10.49
N GLU A 309 -5.84 1.63 10.51
CA GLU A 309 -5.43 0.73 9.42
C GLU A 309 -6.62 -0.06 8.87
N PRO A 310 -7.66 0.62 8.33
CA PRO A 310 -8.87 -0.05 7.85
C PRO A 310 -8.60 -1.06 6.73
N TYR A 311 -7.50 -0.91 5.99
CA TYR A 311 -7.15 -1.79 4.89
C TYR A 311 -5.99 -2.74 5.23
N LYS A 312 -5.59 -2.87 6.52
CA LYS A 312 -4.60 -3.89 6.90
C LYS A 312 -5.16 -5.28 6.66
N ARG A 313 -4.28 -6.23 6.33
CA ARG A 313 -4.64 -7.65 6.33
C ARG A 313 -4.93 -8.13 7.74
N ILE A 314 -5.75 -9.17 7.81
CA ILE A 314 -6.17 -9.76 9.08
C ILE A 314 -5.76 -11.23 9.17
N THR A 315 -5.24 -11.62 10.32
CA THR A 315 -4.95 -13.01 10.70
C THR A 315 -6.18 -13.71 11.29
N HIS A 316 -6.14 -15.04 11.36
CA HIS A 316 -7.18 -15.82 12.05
C HIS A 316 -7.28 -15.42 13.53
N GLY A 317 -6.16 -15.18 14.20
CA GLY A 317 -6.10 -14.74 15.60
C GLY A 317 -6.76 -13.38 15.81
N GLU A 318 -6.38 -12.37 15.02
CA GLU A 318 -7.00 -11.03 15.10
C GLU A 318 -8.52 -11.08 14.85
N ALA A 319 -8.94 -11.85 13.84
CA ALA A 319 -10.36 -12.02 13.55
C ALA A 319 -11.10 -12.71 14.71
N ARG A 320 -10.51 -13.75 15.32
CA ARG A 320 -11.07 -14.42 16.49
C ARG A 320 -11.21 -13.49 17.67
N GLU A 321 -10.18 -12.68 17.97
CA GLU A 321 -10.24 -11.70 19.06
C GLU A 321 -11.35 -10.67 18.84
N ILE A 322 -11.50 -10.18 17.61
CA ILE A 322 -12.56 -9.25 17.23
C ILE A 322 -13.93 -9.88 17.44
N LEU A 323 -14.14 -11.09 16.91
CA LEU A 323 -15.40 -11.82 17.06
C LEU A 323 -15.69 -12.15 18.53
N ALA A 324 -14.67 -12.42 19.36
CA ALA A 324 -14.83 -12.67 20.79
C ALA A 324 -15.38 -11.45 21.53
N LYS A 325 -14.82 -10.27 21.24
CA LYS A 325 -15.27 -9.01 21.85
C LYS A 325 -16.69 -8.65 21.43
N ILE A 326 -17.02 -8.84 20.15
CA ILE A 326 -18.38 -8.66 19.63
C ILE A 326 -19.34 -9.65 20.30
N CYS A 327 -18.96 -10.92 20.46
CA CYS A 327 -19.74 -11.93 21.19
C CYS A 327 -20.04 -11.46 22.62
N GLY A 328 -19.03 -10.97 23.34
CA GLY A 328 -19.18 -10.45 24.70
C GLY A 328 -20.11 -9.25 24.79
N ALA A 329 -20.14 -8.39 23.76
CA ALA A 329 -21.07 -7.27 23.67
C ALA A 329 -22.54 -7.71 23.47
N ILE A 330 -22.76 -8.80 22.74
CA ILE A 330 -24.10 -9.37 22.50
C ILE A 330 -24.57 -10.24 23.68
N ARG A 331 -23.67 -11.05 24.23
CA ARG A 331 -23.93 -12.02 25.30
C ARG A 331 -22.94 -11.77 26.43
N ILE A 332 -23.31 -10.89 27.36
CA ILE A 332 -22.47 -10.50 28.50
C ILE A 332 -21.97 -11.76 29.23
N GLY A 333 -20.65 -12.00 29.20
CA GLY A 333 -19.98 -13.06 29.96
C GLY A 333 -19.90 -14.44 29.31
N VAL A 334 -20.12 -14.57 27.99
CA VAL A 334 -20.01 -15.85 27.26
C VAL A 334 -18.70 -15.91 26.47
N GLU A 335 -17.83 -16.89 26.78
CA GLU A 335 -16.66 -17.21 25.95
C GLU A 335 -17.07 -17.70 24.56
N LEU A 336 -16.24 -17.40 23.54
CA LEU A 336 -16.44 -18.00 22.20
C LEU A 336 -16.46 -19.53 22.34
N PRO A 337 -17.38 -20.24 21.68
CA PRO A 337 -17.31 -21.68 21.66
C PRO A 337 -16.03 -22.13 20.97
N GLU A 338 -15.47 -23.24 21.45
CA GLU A 338 -14.21 -23.83 20.96
C GLU A 338 -14.19 -24.05 19.43
N SER A 339 -15.37 -24.13 18.80
CA SER A 339 -15.55 -24.43 17.37
C SER A 339 -15.61 -23.23 16.42
N VAL A 340 -15.26 -22.01 16.85
CA VAL A 340 -15.24 -20.82 15.95
C VAL A 340 -13.96 -20.75 15.11
N SER A 341 -12.97 -21.63 15.34
CA SER A 341 -11.81 -21.76 14.43
C SER A 341 -12.18 -22.52 13.15
N VAL A 342 -11.55 -22.14 12.04
CA VAL A 342 -11.53 -22.99 10.84
C VAL A 342 -10.48 -24.07 11.08
N ASP A 343 -10.90 -25.34 11.10
CA ASP A 343 -10.01 -26.48 11.33
C ASP A 343 -8.78 -26.43 10.40
N GLY A 344 -7.58 -26.50 10.98
CA GLY A 344 -6.32 -26.55 10.23
C GLY A 344 -5.55 -25.23 10.07
N TYR A 345 -6.02 -24.12 10.67
CA TYR A 345 -5.31 -22.84 10.63
C TYR A 345 -4.84 -22.36 12.01
N GLU A 346 -3.58 -21.93 12.10
CA GLU A 346 -2.99 -21.33 13.30
C GLU A 346 -3.34 -19.83 13.42
N ASP A 347 -3.24 -19.27 14.63
CA ASP A 347 -3.66 -17.89 14.93
C ASP A 347 -2.92 -16.83 14.09
N GLU A 348 -1.65 -17.05 13.75
CA GLU A 348 -0.87 -16.11 12.94
C GLU A 348 -1.16 -16.20 11.42
N THR A 349 -1.96 -17.17 10.99
CA THR A 349 -2.23 -17.38 9.56
C THR A 349 -3.18 -16.31 9.03
N LEU A 350 -2.85 -15.68 7.91
CA LEU A 350 -3.72 -14.70 7.25
C LEU A 350 -5.01 -15.33 6.72
N ILE A 351 -6.13 -14.61 6.87
CA ILE A 351 -7.44 -15.06 6.34
C ILE A 351 -7.44 -14.92 4.83
N ASN A 352 -7.73 -16.02 4.13
CA ASN A 352 -7.74 -16.08 2.68
C ASN A 352 -9.18 -15.99 2.13
N PHE A 353 -9.37 -15.11 1.15
CA PHE A 353 -10.62 -14.92 0.44
C PHE A 353 -10.86 -16.00 -0.63
N ALA A 354 -9.80 -16.55 -1.22
CA ALA A 354 -9.90 -17.56 -2.27
C ALA A 354 -10.31 -18.95 -1.74
N SER A 355 -10.09 -19.24 -0.44
CA SER A 355 -10.40 -20.54 0.18
C SER A 355 -11.74 -20.61 0.94
N ASP A 356 -12.59 -19.58 0.84
CA ASP A 356 -13.84 -19.41 1.62
C ASP A 356 -13.62 -19.32 3.16
N ASP A 357 -12.39 -19.08 3.63
CA ASP A 357 -12.07 -19.12 5.06
C ASP A 357 -12.87 -18.07 5.85
N LEU A 358 -12.99 -16.85 5.30
CA LEU A 358 -13.81 -15.79 5.89
C LEU A 358 -15.27 -16.22 6.05
N ASN A 359 -15.87 -16.76 4.98
CA ASN A 359 -17.26 -17.20 4.99
C ASN A 359 -17.48 -18.31 6.02
N ARG A 360 -16.56 -19.27 6.10
CA ARG A 360 -16.62 -20.36 7.10
C ARG A 360 -16.52 -19.83 8.52
N LEU A 361 -15.58 -18.92 8.77
CA LEU A 361 -15.39 -18.28 10.07
C LEU A 361 -16.66 -17.52 10.51
N ILE A 362 -17.18 -16.65 9.65
CA ILE A 362 -18.39 -15.87 9.93
C ILE A 362 -19.60 -16.79 10.14
N ASN A 363 -19.76 -17.83 9.32
CA ASN A 363 -20.86 -18.80 9.48
C ASN A 363 -20.77 -19.59 10.79
N ALA A 364 -19.56 -20.03 11.19
CA ALA A 364 -19.33 -20.70 12.46
C ALA A 364 -19.66 -19.78 13.63
N PHE A 365 -19.28 -18.51 13.54
CA PHE A 365 -19.61 -17.48 14.52
C PHE A 365 -21.11 -17.23 14.64
N ILE A 366 -21.84 -17.04 13.53
CA ILE A 366 -23.30 -16.88 13.55
C ILE A 366 -23.97 -18.11 14.17
N LYS A 367 -23.53 -19.31 13.81
CA LYS A 367 -24.07 -20.56 14.37
C LYS A 367 -23.88 -20.63 15.89
N ALA A 368 -22.73 -20.19 16.37
CA ALA A 368 -22.40 -20.11 17.80
C ALA A 368 -23.28 -19.11 18.57
N LEU A 369 -23.57 -17.96 17.95
CA LEU A 369 -24.49 -16.97 18.51
C LEU A 369 -25.94 -17.47 18.58
N GLY A 370 -26.31 -18.51 17.83
CA GLY A 370 -27.67 -19.06 17.82
C GLY A 370 -28.69 -18.12 17.15
N PRO A 371 -29.99 -18.46 17.14
CA PRO A 371 -30.98 -17.61 16.50
C PRO A 371 -31.18 -16.31 17.29
N VAL A 372 -31.41 -15.21 16.56
CA VAL A 372 -31.96 -13.97 17.13
C VAL A 372 -33.40 -14.28 17.55
N THR A 373 -33.66 -14.34 18.86
CA THR A 373 -35.03 -14.38 19.38
C THR A 373 -35.53 -12.96 19.46
N ASP A 374 -36.30 -12.54 18.46
CA ASP A 374 -37.04 -11.28 18.50
C ASP A 374 -38.14 -11.41 19.55
N SER A 375 -38.03 -10.69 20.67
CA SER A 375 -39.06 -10.67 21.71
C SER A 375 -40.35 -9.98 21.27
N ASP A 376 -40.36 -9.33 20.09
CA ASP A 376 -41.46 -8.50 19.60
C ASP A 376 -42.19 -9.09 18.38
N THR A 377 -41.83 -10.28 17.91
CA THR A 377 -42.68 -11.00 16.94
C THR A 377 -43.74 -11.83 17.67
N GLU A 378 -44.95 -11.28 17.80
CA GLU A 378 -46.13 -12.11 18.09
C GLU A 378 -46.24 -13.19 17.00
N GLU A 379 -46.03 -14.44 17.40
CA GLU A 379 -46.22 -15.62 16.56
C GLU A 379 -47.69 -15.65 16.08
N TYR A 380 -47.93 -15.32 14.81
CA TYR A 380 -49.28 -15.30 14.26
C TYR A 380 -49.80 -16.74 14.12
N VAL A 381 -50.53 -17.23 15.11
CA VAL A 381 -51.18 -18.55 15.08
C VAL A 381 -52.47 -18.47 14.23
N GLY A 382 -52.31 -18.49 12.91
CA GLY A 382 -53.40 -18.50 11.94
C GLY A 382 -53.24 -19.60 10.90
N ARG A 383 -54.19 -20.56 10.88
CA ARG A 383 -54.21 -21.78 10.04
C ARG A 383 -53.75 -21.57 8.58
N LEU A 384 -52.84 -22.46 8.14
CA LEU A 384 -52.36 -22.62 6.76
C LEU A 384 -53.51 -22.88 5.76
N PRO A 385 -53.36 -22.42 4.51
CA PRO A 385 -53.15 -23.39 3.44
C PRO A 385 -51.99 -23.03 2.49
N THR A 386 -51.13 -24.05 2.31
CA THR A 386 -50.31 -24.37 1.11
C THR A 386 -49.33 -23.33 0.55
N MET A 387 -48.04 -23.65 0.76
CA MET A 387 -46.90 -23.52 -0.17
C MET A 387 -46.65 -22.14 -0.83
N ASN A 388 -45.78 -21.35 -0.19
CA ASN A 388 -44.80 -20.48 -0.87
C ASN A 388 -43.72 -20.05 0.14
N LEU A 389 -42.66 -20.86 0.27
CA LEU A 389 -41.38 -20.38 0.78
C LEU A 389 -40.81 -19.43 -0.27
N TYR A 390 -40.22 -18.30 0.15
CA TYR A 390 -39.86 -17.12 -0.65
C TYR A 390 -41.00 -16.12 -0.91
N LYS A 391 -41.24 -15.22 0.04
CA LYS A 391 -41.44 -13.78 -0.17
C LYS A 391 -41.81 -13.10 1.15
N ASN A 392 -40.81 -12.52 1.79
CA ASN A 392 -40.91 -11.16 2.32
C ASN A 392 -39.53 -10.52 2.18
N ARG A 393 -39.22 -10.17 0.91
CA ARG A 393 -38.31 -9.06 0.62
C ARG A 393 -38.83 -7.87 1.41
N ILE A 394 -38.10 -7.47 2.45
CA ILE A 394 -38.26 -6.15 3.05
C ILE A 394 -38.05 -5.15 1.91
N LYS A 395 -39.12 -4.40 1.63
CA LYS A 395 -39.13 -3.33 0.65
C LYS A 395 -38.14 -2.26 1.08
N GLY A 396 -37.33 -1.80 0.13
CA GLY A 396 -36.51 -0.60 0.24
C GLY A 396 -35.12 -0.87 0.78
N GLY A 397 -34.15 -0.96 -0.14
CA GLY A 397 -32.74 -1.07 0.20
C GLY A 397 -32.26 0.16 0.95
N GLN A 398 -31.94 -0.04 2.22
CA GLN A 398 -30.92 0.59 3.03
C GLN A 398 -30.83 -0.26 4.30
N SER A 399 -29.61 -0.59 4.75
CA SER A 399 -29.42 -1.33 6.01
C SER A 399 -30.06 -0.56 7.16
N ILE A 400 -30.45 -1.25 8.23
CA ILE A 400 -31.02 -0.63 9.45
C ILE A 400 -30.08 0.49 9.97
N TRP A 401 -28.78 0.33 9.73
CA TRP A 401 -27.70 1.28 10.00
C TRP A 401 -27.78 2.59 9.21
N GLN A 402 -28.08 2.55 7.91
CA GLN A 402 -28.20 3.76 7.08
C GLN A 402 -29.40 4.64 7.48
N ARG A 403 -30.45 4.06 8.08
CA ARG A 403 -31.61 4.84 8.55
C ARG A 403 -31.30 5.71 9.77
N ASN A 404 -30.36 5.32 10.61
CA ASN A 404 -30.01 6.06 11.82
C ASN A 404 -29.07 7.25 11.56
N ILE A 405 -28.35 7.26 10.44
CA ILE A 405 -27.42 8.36 10.07
C ILE A 405 -28.16 9.53 9.40
N GLN A 406 -29.28 9.29 8.69
CA GLN A 406 -30.05 10.38 8.04
C GLN A 406 -31.14 11.02 8.93
N GLY A 407 -31.11 10.78 10.23
CA GLY A 407 -32.24 11.02 11.12
C GLY A 407 -32.30 12.34 11.88
N LYS A 408 -31.80 13.49 11.40
CA LYS A 408 -32.20 14.83 11.92
C LYS A 408 -32.08 15.95 10.87
N GLN A 409 -33.18 16.24 10.17
CA GLN A 409 -33.52 17.65 9.86
C GLN A 409 -34.61 18.10 10.83
N PRO A 410 -34.53 19.33 11.38
CA PRO A 410 -35.48 19.79 12.38
C PRO A 410 -36.80 20.20 11.70
N LEU A 411 -37.90 19.60 12.16
CA LEU A 411 -39.10 20.28 12.69
C LEU A 411 -40.07 19.28 13.30
#